data_AF-A0A7C3HFT2-F1
#
_entry.id   AF-A0A7C3HFT2-F1
#
_cell.length_a   1.000
_cell.length_b   1.000
_cell.length_c   1.000
_cell.angle_alpha   90.00
_cell.angle_beta   90.00
_cell.angle_gamma   90.00
#
_symmetry.space_group_name_H-M   'P 1'
#
loop_
_entity.id
_entity.type
_entity.pdbx_description
1 polymer ?
#
loop_
_entity_poly.entity_id
_entity_poly.type
_entity_poly.pdbx_seq_one_letter_code
_entity_poly.pdbx_strand_id
1 'polypeptide(L)'
;MKKTALILGLIVIPATSFAGYMDADWAKKACDGWNASETLTTKLGGKWMKNNGDRGYKLVQMYRTKCGEDSKIQLTIEPKDGKAICTYGGKPDGKAFDPSMDYLMHAKDKHWTCIGKGSWGCGAMGAMSTGKLRFTGPKMEAMSVMGPFGAFLRLTGEIGGEKGECPK
;
A
#
# COMPACT_ATOMS: atom_id res chain seq x y z
N MET A 1 15.83 29.75 58.53
CA MET A 1 15.45 29.84 57.10
C MET A 1 15.52 28.43 56.50
N LYS A 2 14.40 27.69 56.43
CA LYS A 2 14.37 26.32 55.90
C LYS A 2 13.97 26.39 54.42
N LYS A 3 14.83 25.83 53.56
CA LYS A 3 14.79 25.90 52.11
C LYS A 3 13.65 25.03 51.56
N THR A 4 12.72 25.65 50.83
CA THR A 4 11.67 24.97 50.06
C THR A 4 12.30 24.32 48.83
N ALA A 5 12.27 22.99 48.74
CA ALA A 5 12.71 22.28 47.55
C ALA A 5 11.54 22.22 46.54
N LEU A 6 11.71 22.88 45.38
CA LEU A 6 10.81 22.75 44.23
C LEU A 6 11.13 21.44 43.49
N ILE A 7 10.15 20.54 43.44
CA ILE A 7 10.20 19.32 42.62
C ILE A 7 9.71 19.71 41.22
N LEU A 8 10.62 19.76 40.25
CA LEU A 8 10.29 19.87 38.82
C LEU A 8 9.80 18.49 38.34
N GLY A 9 8.49 18.36 38.15
CA GLY A 9 7.88 17.20 37.50
C GLY A 9 8.21 17.19 36.00
N LEU A 10 9.01 16.23 35.56
CA LEU A 10 9.22 15.94 34.14
C LEU A 10 7.92 15.39 33.54
N ILE A 11 7.25 16.18 32.70
CA ILE A 11 6.14 15.71 31.88
C ILE A 11 6.74 14.90 30.73
N VAL A 12 6.66 13.57 30.81
CA VAL A 12 6.98 12.68 29.69
C VAL A 12 5.80 12.75 28.71
N ILE A 13 5.95 13.53 27.65
CA ILE A 13 4.99 13.52 26.54
C ILE A 13 5.19 12.20 25.79
N PRO A 14 4.17 11.33 25.65
CA PRO A 14 4.29 10.15 24.82
C PRO A 14 4.54 10.60 23.39
N ALA A 15 5.66 10.16 22.79
CA ALA A 15 5.90 10.34 21.37
C ALA A 15 4.80 9.56 20.63
N THR A 16 3.77 10.26 20.15
CA THR A 16 2.87 9.74 19.13
C THR A 16 3.71 9.48 17.90
N SER A 17 4.17 8.23 17.74
CA SER A 17 4.76 7.77 16.50
C SER A 17 3.69 7.93 15.43
N PHE A 18 3.83 8.95 14.59
CA PHE A 18 2.94 9.12 13.46
C PHE A 18 3.04 7.87 12.59
N ALA A 19 1.91 7.27 12.26
CA ALA A 19 1.87 6.06 11.43
C ALA A 19 2.63 6.32 10.12
N GLY A 20 3.66 5.52 9.88
CA GLY A 20 4.57 5.67 8.76
C GLY A 20 3.87 5.31 7.46
N TYR A 21 4.11 6.10 6.43
CA TYR A 21 3.63 5.78 5.09
C TYR A 21 4.26 4.47 4.60
N MET A 22 3.42 3.47 4.28
CA MET A 22 3.84 2.13 3.85
C MET A 22 4.67 1.38 4.89
N ASP A 23 4.34 1.49 6.17
CA ASP A 23 4.77 0.53 7.18
C ASP A 23 3.74 -0.61 7.37
N ALA A 24 4.00 -1.52 8.31
CA ALA A 24 3.14 -2.67 8.57
C ALA A 24 1.75 -2.30 9.11
N ASP A 25 1.57 -1.15 9.76
CA ASP A 25 0.27 -0.71 10.26
C ASP A 25 -0.52 0.04 9.19
N TRP A 26 0.17 0.79 8.34
CA TRP A 26 -0.37 1.33 7.11
C TRP A 26 -0.90 0.23 6.20
N ALA A 27 -0.18 -0.89 6.06
CA ALA A 27 -0.61 -2.02 5.24
C ALA A 27 -1.90 -2.68 5.76
N LYS A 28 -2.09 -2.76 7.08
CA LYS A 28 -3.37 -3.22 7.66
C LYS A 28 -4.52 -2.29 7.27
N LYS A 29 -4.33 -0.97 7.45
CA LYS A 29 -5.31 0.04 7.02
C LYS A 29 -5.59 -0.01 5.52
N ALA A 30 -4.59 -0.32 4.71
CA ALA A 30 -4.76 -0.52 3.27
C ALA A 30 -5.57 -1.76 2.93
N CYS A 31 -5.39 -2.84 3.69
CA CYS A 31 -6.21 -4.04 3.58
C CYS A 31 -7.68 -3.77 3.95
N ASP A 32 -7.91 -3.01 5.03
CA ASP A 32 -9.24 -2.61 5.45
C ASP A 32 -9.90 -1.70 4.40
N GLY A 33 -9.17 -0.69 3.91
CA GLY A 33 -9.63 0.20 2.85
C GLY A 33 -9.90 -0.51 1.52
N TRP A 34 -9.12 -1.56 1.21
CA TRP A 34 -9.40 -2.43 0.07
C TRP A 34 -10.76 -3.10 0.23
N ASN A 35 -11.00 -3.71 1.38
CA ASN A 35 -12.23 -4.46 1.67
C ASN A 35 -13.46 -3.56 1.76
N ALA A 36 -13.29 -2.30 2.18
CA ALA A 36 -14.35 -1.29 2.18
C ALA A 36 -14.69 -0.76 0.77
N SER A 37 -13.86 -1.02 -0.24
CA SER A 37 -14.08 -0.53 -1.60
C SER A 37 -14.81 -1.57 -2.45
N GLU A 38 -16.06 -1.28 -2.83
CA GLU A 38 -16.81 -2.12 -3.79
C GLU A 38 -16.11 -2.21 -5.15
N THR A 39 -15.45 -1.13 -5.56
CA THR A 39 -14.69 -1.11 -6.82
C THR A 39 -13.54 -2.12 -6.78
N LEU A 40 -12.79 -2.18 -5.67
CA LEU A 40 -11.68 -3.13 -5.53
C LEU A 40 -12.21 -4.55 -5.35
N THR A 41 -13.14 -4.77 -4.43
CA THR A 41 -13.63 -6.12 -4.12
C THR A 41 -14.40 -6.75 -5.28
N THR A 42 -15.26 -6.00 -5.98
CA THR A 42 -16.13 -6.57 -7.02
C THR A 42 -15.45 -6.59 -8.38
N LYS A 43 -14.87 -5.47 -8.84
CA LYS A 43 -14.34 -5.39 -10.22
C LYS A 43 -13.04 -6.17 -10.42
N LEU A 44 -12.36 -6.54 -9.34
CA LEU A 44 -11.18 -7.41 -9.39
C LEU A 44 -11.48 -8.89 -9.12
N GLY A 45 -12.69 -9.24 -8.65
CA GLY A 45 -13.06 -10.62 -8.31
C GLY A 45 -13.19 -11.58 -9.51
N GLY A 46 -13.22 -11.05 -10.74
CA GLY A 46 -13.31 -11.82 -11.97
C GLY A 46 -11.95 -12.28 -12.52
N LYS A 47 -11.66 -11.95 -13.78
CA LYS A 47 -10.46 -12.41 -14.51
C LYS A 47 -9.16 -12.11 -13.76
N TRP A 48 -9.07 -10.95 -13.11
CA TRP A 48 -7.87 -10.56 -12.36
C TRP A 48 -7.55 -11.53 -11.22
N MET A 49 -8.53 -11.86 -10.36
CA MET A 49 -8.32 -12.85 -9.30
C MET A 49 -8.17 -14.28 -9.79
N LYS A 50 -8.75 -14.64 -10.95
CA LYS A 50 -8.53 -15.96 -11.56
C LYS A 50 -7.08 -16.18 -11.99
N ASN A 51 -6.36 -15.11 -12.33
CA ASN A 51 -4.91 -15.20 -12.57
C ASN A 51 -4.14 -15.24 -11.24
N ASN A 52 -4.24 -16.35 -10.51
CA ASN A 52 -3.54 -16.56 -9.24
C ASN A 52 -2.60 -17.80 -9.26
N GLY A 53 -2.41 -18.40 -10.44
CA GLY A 53 -1.58 -19.59 -10.63
C GLY A 53 -2.05 -20.79 -9.81
N ASP A 54 -3.36 -20.90 -9.56
CA ASP A 54 -4.01 -21.91 -8.71
C ASP A 54 -3.57 -21.88 -7.23
N ARG A 55 -2.81 -20.85 -6.81
CA ARG A 55 -2.36 -20.67 -5.42
C ARG A 55 -3.46 -20.15 -4.50
N GLY A 56 -4.56 -19.67 -5.07
CA GLY A 56 -5.68 -19.10 -4.33
C GLY A 56 -5.44 -17.67 -3.81
N TYR A 57 -4.35 -17.01 -4.17
CA TYR A 57 -4.08 -15.62 -3.77
C TYR A 57 -3.26 -14.86 -4.81
N LYS A 58 -3.31 -13.53 -4.73
CA LYS A 58 -2.37 -12.61 -5.39
C LYS A 58 -1.70 -11.75 -4.32
N LEU A 59 -0.44 -11.40 -4.56
CA LEU A 59 0.32 -10.48 -3.72
C LEU A 59 0.35 -9.10 -4.37
N VAL A 60 0.03 -8.07 -3.59
CA VAL A 60 0.25 -6.68 -3.94
C VAL A 60 1.29 -6.11 -2.99
N GLN A 61 2.51 -5.93 -3.49
CA GLN A 61 3.64 -5.44 -2.72
C GLN A 61 3.98 -4.00 -3.09
N MET A 62 4.38 -3.21 -2.10
CA MET A 62 4.64 -1.79 -2.29
C MET A 62 5.80 -1.30 -1.44
N TYR A 63 6.57 -0.35 -1.97
CA TYR A 63 7.57 0.35 -1.16
C TYR A 63 7.87 1.76 -1.68
N ARG A 64 8.53 2.54 -0.83
CA ARG A 64 9.08 3.84 -1.20
C ARG A 64 10.46 3.62 -1.78
N THR A 65 10.73 4.14 -2.97
CA THR A 65 12.00 3.87 -3.69
C THR A 65 13.24 4.22 -2.86
N LYS A 66 13.19 5.30 -2.06
CA LYS A 66 14.32 5.70 -1.21
C LYS A 66 14.59 4.75 -0.04
N CYS A 67 13.61 3.92 0.33
CA CYS A 67 13.69 2.98 1.45
C CYS A 67 14.13 1.58 1.04
N GLY A 68 14.23 1.31 -0.27
CA GLY A 68 14.67 0.02 -0.80
C GLY A 68 13.59 -1.05 -0.74
N GLU A 69 13.85 -2.16 -1.43
CA GLU A 69 12.91 -3.27 -1.53
C GLU A 69 12.74 -4.03 -0.21
N ASP A 70 13.73 -3.98 0.68
CA ASP A 70 13.66 -4.62 1.99
C ASP A 70 12.59 -3.98 2.90
N SER A 71 12.19 -2.74 2.60
CA SER A 71 11.12 -2.04 3.33
C SER A 71 9.72 -2.33 2.79
N LYS A 72 9.56 -3.27 1.85
CA LYS A 72 8.27 -3.50 1.20
C LYS A 72 7.22 -3.99 2.18
N ILE A 73 5.99 -3.56 1.94
CA ILE A 73 4.78 -4.13 2.54
C ILE A 73 4.12 -5.07 1.55
N GLN A 74 3.18 -5.87 2.06
CA GLN A 74 2.41 -6.83 1.31
C GLN A 74 0.94 -6.73 1.69
N LEU A 75 0.09 -6.78 0.67
CA LEU A 75 -1.31 -7.17 0.79
C LEU A 75 -1.48 -8.54 0.13
N THR A 76 -2.20 -9.44 0.80
CA THR A 76 -2.61 -10.73 0.22
C THR A 76 -4.08 -10.63 -0.14
N ILE A 77 -4.41 -10.82 -1.42
CA ILE A 77 -5.78 -10.76 -1.93
C ILE A 77 -6.23 -12.16 -2.34
N GLU A 78 -7.35 -12.60 -1.83
CA GLU A 78 -7.92 -13.93 -2.04
C GLU A 78 -9.32 -13.84 -2.68
N PRO A 79 -9.69 -14.82 -3.52
CA PRO A 79 -11.02 -14.92 -4.07
C PRO A 79 -11.99 -15.43 -2.98
N LYS A 80 -13.04 -14.67 -2.68
CA LYS A 80 -14.13 -15.09 -1.78
C LYS A 80 -15.47 -14.66 -2.34
N ASP A 81 -16.37 -15.61 -2.56
CA ASP A 81 -17.73 -15.36 -3.08
C ASP A 81 -17.75 -14.48 -4.35
N GLY A 82 -16.81 -14.75 -5.27
CA GLY A 82 -16.66 -13.98 -6.52
C GLY A 82 -16.03 -12.59 -6.35
N LYS A 83 -15.52 -12.24 -5.16
CA LYS A 83 -14.86 -10.97 -4.85
C LYS A 83 -13.36 -11.16 -4.59
N ALA A 84 -12.61 -10.07 -4.77
CA ALA A 84 -11.19 -9.96 -4.41
C ALA A 84 -11.07 -9.36 -3.00
N ILE A 85 -10.88 -10.19 -1.99
CA ILE A 85 -10.85 -9.77 -0.58
C ILE A 85 -9.40 -9.74 -0.09
N CYS A 86 -8.99 -8.64 0.53
CA CYS A 86 -7.72 -8.57 1.23
C CYS A 86 -7.81 -9.34 2.55
N THR A 87 -6.98 -10.37 2.72
CA THR A 87 -6.95 -11.23 3.92
C THR A 87 -5.75 -10.96 4.81
N TYR A 88 -4.75 -10.24 4.30
CA TYR A 88 -3.55 -9.87 5.04
C TYR A 88 -3.00 -8.53 4.57
N GLY A 89 -2.55 -7.70 5.52
CA GLY A 89 -1.80 -6.47 5.26
C GLY A 89 -0.68 -6.31 6.28
N GLY A 90 0.58 -6.26 5.84
CA GLY A 90 1.72 -6.19 6.75
C GLY A 90 3.07 -6.25 6.03
N LYS A 91 4.08 -6.76 6.75
CA LYS A 91 5.37 -7.13 6.14
C LYS A 91 5.18 -8.37 5.26
N PRO A 92 6.06 -8.65 4.29
CA PRO A 92 6.01 -9.91 3.54
C PRO A 92 6.03 -11.10 4.50
N ASP A 93 5.07 -12.01 4.30
CA ASP A 93 4.83 -13.19 5.16
C ASP A 93 5.58 -14.45 4.70
N GLY A 94 6.48 -14.31 3.71
CA GLY A 94 7.24 -15.40 3.12
C GLY A 94 6.58 -16.10 1.94
N LYS A 95 5.34 -15.72 1.54
CA LYS A 95 4.75 -16.18 0.28
C LYS A 95 5.62 -15.75 -0.90
N ALA A 96 5.86 -16.67 -1.84
CA ALA A 96 6.66 -16.41 -3.02
C ALA A 96 5.95 -15.41 -3.95
N PHE A 97 6.67 -14.37 -4.36
CA PHE A 97 6.22 -13.40 -5.36
C PHE A 97 6.42 -13.97 -6.76
N ASP A 98 5.38 -13.92 -7.59
CA ASP A 98 5.44 -14.32 -9.00
C ASP A 98 5.03 -13.16 -9.93
N PRO A 99 5.95 -12.60 -10.73
CA PRO A 99 5.67 -11.43 -11.58
C PRO A 99 4.70 -11.70 -12.75
N SER A 100 4.30 -12.95 -13.01
CA SER A 100 3.28 -13.26 -14.00
C SER A 100 1.84 -13.03 -13.48
N MET A 101 1.69 -12.86 -12.17
CA MET A 101 0.38 -12.70 -11.52
C MET A 101 0.37 -11.64 -10.41
N ASP A 102 1.47 -11.44 -9.70
CA ASP A 102 1.58 -10.52 -8.56
C ASP A 102 2.05 -9.13 -8.99
N TYR A 103 1.74 -8.15 -8.15
CA TYR A 103 1.92 -6.73 -8.43
C TYR A 103 2.92 -6.15 -7.44
N LEU A 104 4.09 -5.72 -7.91
CA LEU A 104 5.05 -4.95 -7.12
C LEU A 104 5.12 -3.52 -7.64
N MET A 105 4.99 -2.56 -6.72
CA MET A 105 4.97 -1.14 -7.04
C MET A 105 5.92 -0.34 -6.18
N HIS A 106 6.65 0.59 -6.80
CA HIS A 106 7.42 1.57 -6.05
C HIS A 106 7.54 2.91 -6.76
N ALA A 107 7.66 3.96 -5.95
CA ALA A 107 7.82 5.32 -6.45
C ALA A 107 8.61 6.17 -5.45
N LYS A 108 9.09 7.33 -5.90
CA LYS A 108 9.63 8.36 -4.99
C LYS A 108 8.47 8.95 -4.17
N ASP A 109 8.74 9.45 -2.98
CA ASP A 109 7.73 10.04 -2.08
C ASP A 109 6.83 11.07 -2.77
N LYS A 110 7.43 12.02 -3.51
CA LYS A 110 6.68 13.03 -4.27
C LYS A 110 5.74 12.42 -5.33
N HIS A 111 6.13 11.28 -5.91
CA HIS A 111 5.33 10.56 -6.88
C HIS A 111 4.22 9.77 -6.19
N TRP A 112 4.48 9.11 -5.06
CA TRP A 112 3.43 8.50 -4.24
C TRP A 112 2.37 9.52 -3.81
N THR A 113 2.77 10.71 -3.38
CA THR A 113 1.85 11.80 -3.04
C THR A 113 1.02 12.26 -4.23
N CYS A 114 1.62 12.37 -5.42
CA CYS A 114 0.90 12.68 -6.66
C CYS A 114 -0.08 11.56 -7.01
N ILE A 115 0.40 10.30 -7.05
CA ILE A 115 -0.38 9.09 -7.35
C ILE A 115 -1.61 8.97 -6.47
N GLY A 116 -1.44 9.14 -5.15
CA GLY A 116 -2.52 9.10 -4.17
C GLY A 116 -3.59 10.16 -4.37
N LYS A 117 -3.27 11.31 -4.98
CA LYS A 117 -4.28 12.33 -5.35
C LYS A 117 -5.11 11.94 -6.57
N GLY A 118 -4.55 11.14 -7.47
CA GLY A 118 -5.23 10.66 -8.69
C GLY A 118 -5.67 11.75 -9.67
N SER A 119 -5.17 12.99 -9.56
CA SER A 119 -5.47 14.10 -10.47
C SER A 119 -4.80 13.93 -11.85
N TRP A 120 -5.10 14.81 -12.81
CA TRP A 120 -4.52 14.74 -14.16
C TRP A 120 -2.97 14.73 -14.13
N GLY A 121 -2.36 13.79 -14.86
CA GLY A 121 -0.90 13.55 -14.83
C GLY A 121 -0.38 12.83 -13.56
N CYS A 122 -1.27 12.56 -12.61
CA CYS A 122 -1.02 11.87 -11.34
C CYS A 122 -1.80 10.56 -11.19
N GLY A 123 -2.85 10.31 -11.97
CA GLY A 123 -3.56 9.02 -11.96
C GLY A 123 -2.70 7.84 -12.46
N ALA A 124 -3.19 6.61 -12.25
CA ALA A 124 -2.52 5.35 -12.59
C ALA A 124 -1.85 5.35 -13.98
N MET A 125 -2.62 5.71 -15.01
CA MET A 125 -2.14 5.73 -16.39
C MET A 125 -1.01 6.74 -16.60
N GLY A 126 -1.15 7.96 -16.08
CA GLY A 126 -0.12 9.00 -16.19
C GLY A 126 1.14 8.65 -15.38
N ALA A 127 0.97 8.03 -14.21
CA ALA A 127 2.10 7.64 -13.37
C ALA A 127 2.91 6.49 -14.00
N MET A 128 2.24 5.51 -14.62
CA MET A 128 2.92 4.43 -15.32
C MET A 128 3.54 4.90 -16.64
N SER A 129 2.84 5.71 -17.45
CA SER A 129 3.36 6.16 -18.75
C SER A 129 4.59 7.07 -18.64
N THR A 130 4.68 7.85 -17.55
CA THR A 130 5.83 8.73 -17.28
C THR A 130 6.90 8.07 -16.42
N GLY A 131 6.72 6.80 -16.03
CA GLY A 131 7.67 6.07 -15.17
C GLY A 131 7.77 6.60 -13.73
N LYS A 132 6.81 7.43 -13.29
CA LYS A 132 6.70 7.92 -11.90
C LYS A 132 6.34 6.79 -10.94
N LEU A 133 5.53 5.84 -11.41
CA LEU A 133 5.28 4.56 -10.75
C LEU A 133 6.08 3.48 -11.48
N ARG A 134 6.96 2.81 -10.75
CA ARG A 134 7.60 1.58 -11.23
C ARG A 134 6.70 0.42 -10.88
N PHE A 135 6.47 -0.44 -11.86
CA PHE A 135 5.56 -1.56 -11.77
C PHE A 135 6.23 -2.82 -12.32
N THR A 136 6.22 -3.87 -11.51
CA THR A 136 6.62 -5.23 -11.87
C THR A 136 5.39 -6.12 -11.69
N GLY A 137 5.03 -6.86 -12.72
CA GLY A 137 3.79 -7.65 -12.77
C GLY A 137 3.26 -7.79 -14.20
N PRO A 138 2.10 -8.45 -14.40
CA PRO A 138 1.50 -8.63 -15.72
C PRO A 138 0.90 -7.32 -16.24
N LYS A 139 1.73 -6.51 -16.92
CA LYS A 139 1.34 -5.15 -17.40
C LYS A 139 0.04 -5.14 -18.20
N MET A 140 -0.16 -6.11 -19.10
CA MET A 140 -1.38 -6.20 -19.91
C MET A 140 -2.63 -6.46 -19.07
N GLU A 141 -2.52 -7.28 -18.02
CA GLU A 141 -3.59 -7.48 -17.06
C GLU A 141 -3.88 -6.18 -16.29
N ALA A 142 -2.85 -5.51 -15.77
CA ALA A 142 -2.99 -4.24 -15.06
C ALA A 142 -3.66 -3.16 -15.92
N MET A 143 -3.34 -3.10 -17.22
CA MET A 143 -4.00 -2.21 -18.18
C MET A 143 -5.48 -2.58 -18.37
N SER A 144 -5.84 -3.86 -18.36
CA SER A 144 -7.23 -4.31 -18.49
C SER A 144 -8.12 -3.96 -17.29
N VAL A 145 -7.51 -3.76 -16.10
CA VAL A 145 -8.21 -3.35 -14.86
C VAL A 145 -7.79 -1.95 -14.40
N MET A 146 -7.48 -1.06 -15.34
CA MET A 146 -6.97 0.29 -15.04
C MET A 146 -7.87 1.10 -14.09
N GLY A 147 -9.20 0.94 -14.19
CA GLY A 147 -10.15 1.60 -13.31
C GLY A 147 -9.94 1.21 -11.83
N PRO A 148 -10.14 -0.06 -11.46
CA PRO A 148 -9.87 -0.55 -10.10
C PRO A 148 -8.41 -0.35 -9.66
N PHE A 149 -7.44 -0.55 -10.56
CA PHE A 149 -6.03 -0.28 -10.26
C PHE A 149 -5.81 1.19 -9.89
N GLY A 150 -6.46 2.13 -10.58
CA GLY A 150 -6.47 3.54 -10.21
C GLY A 150 -7.16 3.83 -8.88
N ALA A 151 -8.23 3.11 -8.54
CA ALA A 151 -8.85 3.22 -7.22
C ALA A 151 -7.89 2.77 -6.11
N PHE A 152 -7.17 1.66 -6.31
CA PHE A 152 -6.14 1.20 -5.39
C PHE A 152 -5.04 2.25 -5.20
N LEU A 153 -4.53 2.82 -6.30
CA LEU A 153 -3.50 3.84 -6.21
C LEU A 153 -3.95 5.12 -5.50
N ARG A 154 -5.23 5.52 -5.63
CA ARG A 154 -5.81 6.64 -4.87
C ARG A 154 -5.96 6.31 -3.39
N LEU A 155 -6.40 5.10 -3.06
CA LEU A 155 -6.51 4.62 -1.69
C LEU A 155 -5.18 4.80 -0.93
N THR A 156 -4.04 4.64 -1.62
CA THR A 156 -2.73 4.89 -1.01
C THR A 156 -2.56 6.33 -0.49
N GLY A 157 -3.19 7.32 -1.12
CA GLY A 157 -3.21 8.71 -0.69
C GLY A 157 -4.25 8.98 0.38
N GLU A 158 -5.40 8.32 0.31
CA GLU A 158 -6.50 8.44 1.28
C GLU A 158 -6.10 7.95 2.67
N ILE A 159 -5.39 6.82 2.75
CA ILE A 159 -4.83 6.33 4.02
C ILE A 159 -3.80 7.32 4.58
N GLY A 160 -3.11 8.04 3.69
CA GLY A 160 -2.10 9.03 4.08
C GLY A 160 -0.94 8.38 4.84
N GLY A 161 -0.27 9.16 5.67
CA GLY A 161 0.86 8.70 6.49
C GLY A 161 2.14 9.50 6.25
N GLU A 162 2.98 9.55 7.28
CA GLU A 162 4.21 10.34 7.24
C GLU A 162 5.29 9.67 6.41
N LYS A 163 5.92 10.44 5.52
CA LYS A 163 7.03 9.99 4.67
C LYS A 163 8.38 10.38 5.29
N GLY A 164 8.49 10.22 6.61
CA GLY A 164 9.72 10.43 7.37
C GLY A 164 10.73 9.31 7.16
N GLU A 165 11.14 8.69 8.28
CA GLU A 165 12.02 7.52 8.30
C GLU A 165 11.49 6.36 7.46
N CYS A 166 12.41 5.50 7.04
CA CYS A 166 12.05 4.31 6.30
C CYS A 166 11.59 3.20 7.25
N PRO A 167 10.46 2.54 6.95
CA PRO A 167 10.01 1.39 7.73
C PRO A 167 11.10 0.32 7.81
N LYS A 168 11.29 -0.25 9.00
CA LYS A 168 12.17 -1.41 9.27
C LYS A 168 11.33 -2.68 9.36
#